data_AF-A0A831WT96-F1
#
_entry.id   AF-A0A831WT96-F1
#
_cell.length_a   1.000
_cell.length_b   1.000
_cell.length_c   1.000
_cell.angle_alpha   90.00
_cell.angle_beta   90.00
_cell.angle_gamma   90.00
#
_symmetry.space_group_name_H-M   'P 1'
#
loop_
_entity.id
_entity.type
_entity.pdbx_description
1 polymer ?
#
loop_
_entity_poly.entity_id
_entity_poly.type
_entity_poly.pdbx_seq_one_letter_code
_entity_poly.pdbx_strand_id
1 'polypeptide(L)'
;MIGVSFMGREHNKQQGQGGPRQGGHQGEPRSSSALAKFKQLIQTKGFTDDEVMKLSEELGKSLIGASQSRGEREGKEDTKTQVRKFYNLVRVANISASAPDAAPETIKVKLRTLQAQVAYARGRKTIGDEFKEFFDASLNKVIGSDDLKKSLGEFATFFESLYAYFYYHTEVKR
;
A
#
# COMPACT_ATOMS: atom_id res chain seq x y z
N MET A 1 -24.54 -6.39 82.92
CA MET A 1 -23.88 -6.93 81.72
C MET A 1 -22.62 -6.06 81.52
N ILE A 2 -21.41 -6.43 81.97
CA ILE A 2 -20.50 -7.49 81.46
C ILE A 2 -20.50 -7.46 79.93
N GLY A 3 -19.45 -7.17 79.15
CA GLY A 3 -18.00 -7.17 79.38
C GLY A 3 -17.31 -8.08 78.35
N VAL A 4 -16.17 -7.62 77.80
CA VAL A 4 -15.04 -8.42 77.26
C VAL A 4 -14.99 -8.81 75.75
N SER A 5 -14.05 -8.16 75.04
CA SER A 5 -12.93 -8.61 74.17
C SER A 5 -12.85 -9.99 73.45
N PHE A 6 -12.32 -9.88 72.21
CA PHE A 6 -11.29 -10.66 71.48
C PHE A 6 -11.41 -12.17 71.12
N MET A 7 -11.22 -12.45 69.82
CA MET A 7 -10.38 -13.49 69.13
C MET A 7 -10.97 -13.67 67.71
N GLY A 8 -10.28 -13.65 66.57
CA GLY A 8 -8.90 -13.98 66.22
C GLY A 8 -8.93 -15.16 65.24
N ARG A 9 -8.54 -14.96 63.96
CA ARG A 9 -7.88 -15.97 63.10
C ARG A 9 -7.40 -15.36 61.76
N GLU A 10 -6.10 -15.42 61.56
CA GLU A 10 -5.37 -15.20 60.31
C GLU A 10 -5.45 -16.42 59.38
N HIS A 11 -5.26 -16.18 58.07
CA HIS A 11 -4.41 -16.90 57.09
C HIS A 11 -4.77 -16.37 55.67
N ASN A 12 -3.96 -16.36 54.62
CA ASN A 12 -2.52 -16.37 54.30
C ASN A 12 -2.48 -16.44 52.74
N LYS A 13 -1.47 -15.85 52.09
CA LYS A 13 -1.03 -16.07 50.67
C LYS A 13 -2.01 -15.58 49.56
N GLN A 14 -1.62 -14.99 48.42
CA GLN A 14 -0.42 -15.03 47.56
C GLN A 14 -0.34 -13.72 46.76
N GLN A 15 0.82 -13.06 46.71
CA GLN A 15 1.68 -12.94 45.51
C GLN A 15 0.94 -12.88 44.16
N GLY A 16 0.76 -11.67 43.63
CA GLY A 16 0.55 -11.42 42.20
C GLY A 16 1.81 -10.75 41.63
N GLN A 17 2.68 -11.54 41.02
CA GLN A 17 3.85 -11.08 40.29
C GLN A 17 3.42 -10.19 39.12
N GLY A 18 4.01 -9.00 39.03
CA GLY A 18 3.96 -8.15 37.85
C GLY A 18 4.70 -8.83 36.70
N GLY A 19 3.94 -9.43 35.78
CA GLY A 19 4.50 -9.88 34.50
C GLY A 19 4.86 -8.66 33.65
N PRO A 20 6.08 -8.59 33.07
CA PRO A 20 6.38 -7.57 32.09
C PRO A 20 5.51 -7.80 30.85
N ARG A 21 4.61 -6.84 30.58
CA ARG A 21 3.92 -6.72 29.31
C ARG A 21 4.99 -6.56 28.23
N GLN A 22 5.23 -7.62 27.45
CA GLN A 22 5.94 -7.54 26.19
C GLN A 22 5.21 -6.53 25.30
N GLY A 23 5.76 -5.32 25.25
CA GLY A 23 5.35 -4.27 24.32
C GLY A 23 5.50 -4.81 22.91
N GLY A 24 4.38 -4.79 22.18
CA GLY A 24 4.27 -5.34 20.85
C GLY A 24 5.38 -4.83 19.94
N HIS A 25 5.94 -5.75 19.16
CA HIS A 25 6.61 -5.42 17.93
C HIS A 25 5.70 -4.47 17.14
N GLN A 26 6.08 -3.20 17.08
CA GLN A 26 5.70 -2.32 16.00
C GLN A 26 6.32 -2.96 14.76
N GLY A 27 5.54 -3.79 14.07
CA GLY A 27 5.93 -4.36 12.81
C GLY A 27 6.09 -3.22 11.83
N GLU A 28 7.33 -2.82 11.58
CA GLU A 28 7.65 -2.03 10.40
C GLU A 28 7.01 -2.70 9.18
N PRO A 29 6.38 -1.95 8.27
CA PRO A 29 5.82 -2.53 7.07
C PRO A 29 6.95 -3.23 6.32
N ARG A 30 6.87 -4.56 6.22
CA ARG A 30 7.79 -5.35 5.39
C ARG A 30 7.53 -4.96 3.94
N SER A 31 8.22 -3.94 3.44
CA SER A 31 8.34 -3.69 2.01
C SER A 31 8.81 -4.99 1.38
N SER A 32 8.11 -5.47 0.35
CA SER A 32 8.60 -6.63 -0.41
C SER A 32 9.99 -6.31 -0.98
N SER A 33 10.81 -7.35 -1.15
CA SER A 33 12.10 -7.22 -1.84
C SER A 33 11.92 -6.64 -3.26
N ALA A 34 10.79 -6.94 -3.91
CA ALA A 34 10.43 -6.42 -5.22
C ALA A 34 10.20 -4.90 -5.20
N LEU A 35 9.47 -4.37 -4.22
CA LEU A 35 9.25 -2.91 -4.09
C LEU A 35 10.54 -2.16 -3.79
N ALA A 36 11.42 -2.70 -2.96
CA ALA A 36 12.71 -2.08 -2.68
C ALA A 36 13.58 -2.00 -3.95
N LYS A 37 13.68 -3.10 -4.71
CA LYS A 37 14.38 -3.14 -6.00
C LYS A 37 13.77 -2.17 -7.00
N PHE A 38 12.44 -2.15 -7.11
CA PHE A 38 11.74 -1.23 -8.00
C PHE A 38 12.07 0.23 -7.69
N LYS A 39 11.96 0.64 -6.43
CA LYS A 39 12.29 2.01 -5.99
C LYS A 39 13.73 2.38 -6.33
N GLN A 40 14.67 1.45 -6.22
CA GLN A 40 16.06 1.67 -6.60
C GLN A 40 16.23 1.84 -8.12
N LEU A 41 15.67 0.94 -8.93
CA LEU A 41 15.83 0.99 -10.38
C LEU A 41 15.19 2.24 -11.00
N ILE A 42 14.01 2.65 -10.53
CA ILE A 42 13.34 3.81 -11.09
C ILE A 42 14.09 5.13 -10.83
N GLN A 43 15.05 5.19 -9.90
CA GLN A 43 15.86 6.39 -9.70
C GLN A 43 16.79 6.67 -10.90
N THR A 44 17.24 5.63 -11.60
CA THR A 44 18.24 5.75 -12.67
C THR A 44 17.69 5.38 -14.06
N LYS A 45 16.61 4.60 -14.13
CA LYS A 45 16.08 4.03 -15.39
C LYS A 45 14.66 4.48 -15.68
N GLY A 46 14.19 4.37 -16.93
CA GLY A 46 12.77 4.60 -17.31
C GLY A 46 11.85 3.49 -16.77
N PHE A 47 10.53 3.71 -16.79
CA PHE A 47 9.59 2.65 -16.34
C PHE A 47 9.48 1.50 -17.35
N THR A 48 9.79 1.77 -18.62
CA THR A 48 9.80 0.78 -19.72
C THR A 48 11.18 0.17 -19.96
N ASP A 49 12.16 0.42 -19.08
CA ASP A 49 13.42 -0.32 -19.10
C ASP A 49 13.15 -1.81 -18.81
N ASP A 50 13.85 -2.71 -19.50
CA ASP A 50 13.61 -4.16 -19.42
C ASP A 50 13.76 -4.71 -17.99
N GLU A 51 14.73 -4.21 -17.21
CA GLU A 51 14.89 -4.64 -15.82
C GLU A 51 13.76 -4.15 -14.92
N VAL A 52 13.25 -2.94 -15.17
CA VAL A 52 12.10 -2.41 -14.44
C VAL A 52 10.85 -3.20 -14.82
N MET A 53 10.61 -3.43 -16.12
CA MET A 53 9.46 -4.18 -16.64
C MET A 53 9.37 -5.60 -16.08
N LYS A 54 10.51 -6.29 -15.91
CA LYS A 54 10.56 -7.63 -15.29
C LYS A 54 10.02 -7.66 -13.85
N LEU A 55 10.07 -6.55 -13.11
CA LEU A 55 9.53 -6.48 -11.74
C LEU A 55 8.00 -6.37 -11.69
N SER A 56 7.33 -6.13 -12.81
CA SER A 56 5.86 -6.01 -12.87
C SER A 56 5.15 -7.24 -12.31
N GLU A 57 5.65 -8.45 -12.58
CA GLU A 57 5.08 -9.70 -12.08
C GLU A 57 5.30 -9.87 -10.58
N GLU A 58 6.53 -9.68 -10.09
CA GLU A 58 6.84 -9.82 -8.66
C GLU A 58 6.06 -8.82 -7.80
N LEU A 59 5.93 -7.58 -8.27
CA LEU A 59 5.10 -6.56 -7.64
C LEU A 59 3.60 -6.89 -7.74
N GLY A 60 3.13 -7.36 -8.89
CA GLY A 60 1.74 -7.81 -9.06
C GLY A 60 1.38 -8.90 -8.05
N LYS A 61 2.29 -9.84 -7.79
CA LYS A 61 2.12 -10.90 -6.79
C LYS A 61 2.13 -10.36 -5.35
N SER A 62 3.03 -9.45 -5.01
CA SER A 62 3.16 -8.95 -3.63
C SER A 62 1.89 -8.20 -3.16
N LEU A 63 1.23 -7.50 -4.08
CA LEU A 63 -0.02 -6.78 -3.81
C LEU A 63 -1.21 -7.67 -3.40
N ILE A 64 -1.17 -8.97 -3.71
CA ILE A 64 -2.24 -9.92 -3.33
C ILE A 64 -2.18 -10.21 -1.82
N GLY A 65 -0.98 -10.39 -1.27
CA GLY A 65 -0.76 -10.82 0.11
C GLY A 65 -1.13 -9.78 1.18
N ALA A 66 -1.16 -8.49 0.81
CA ALA A 66 -1.47 -7.40 1.74
C ALA A 66 -2.93 -7.39 2.24
N SER A 67 -3.82 -8.17 1.60
CA SER A 67 -5.28 -8.08 1.79
C SER A 67 -5.87 -9.18 2.67
N GLN A 68 -5.16 -10.29 2.85
CA GLN A 68 -5.71 -11.50 3.49
C GLN A 68 -5.60 -11.51 5.03
N SER A 69 -5.03 -10.47 5.65
CA SER A 69 -4.65 -10.51 7.08
C SER A 69 -5.64 -9.86 8.05
N ARG A 70 -6.85 -9.46 7.64
CA ARG A 70 -7.88 -9.00 8.60
C ARG A 70 -9.26 -9.52 8.22
N GLY A 71 -9.74 -10.44 9.06
CA GLY A 71 -10.96 -11.23 8.90
C GLY A 71 -12.16 -10.48 8.36
N GLU A 72 -12.94 -11.25 7.59
CA GLU A 72 -14.39 -11.17 7.41
C GLU A 72 -15.03 -10.02 8.18
N ARG A 73 -15.14 -8.86 7.52
CA ARG A 73 -16.05 -7.80 7.92
C ARG A 73 -16.75 -7.33 6.66
N GLU A 74 -18.04 -7.62 6.62
CA GLU A 74 -19.01 -7.13 5.66
C GLU A 74 -18.79 -5.62 5.40
N GLY A 75 -18.73 -5.24 4.12
CA GLY A 75 -18.70 -3.84 3.67
C GLY A 75 -17.34 -3.24 3.31
N LYS A 76 -16.22 -3.99 3.34
CA LYS A 76 -14.95 -3.51 2.78
C LYS A 76 -14.87 -3.75 1.27
N GLU A 77 -14.59 -2.69 0.53
CA GLU A 77 -14.27 -2.75 -0.89
C GLU A 77 -13.03 -3.64 -1.09
N ASP A 78 -13.16 -4.65 -1.95
CA ASP A 78 -12.10 -5.62 -2.27
C ASP A 78 -10.86 -4.89 -2.83
N THR A 79 -9.66 -5.27 -2.36
CA THR A 79 -8.38 -4.79 -2.91
C THR A 79 -8.33 -4.93 -4.42
N LYS A 80 -8.89 -6.00 -4.99
CA LYS A 80 -8.99 -6.17 -6.44
C LYS A 80 -9.74 -5.02 -7.11
N THR A 81 -10.87 -4.61 -6.52
CA THR A 81 -11.68 -3.48 -6.99
C THR A 81 -10.89 -2.17 -6.88
N GLN A 82 -10.15 -1.98 -5.79
CA GLN A 82 -9.30 -0.79 -5.62
C GLN A 82 -8.14 -0.73 -6.62
N VAL A 83 -7.41 -1.83 -6.81
CA VAL A 83 -6.30 -1.88 -7.77
C VAL A 83 -6.81 -1.59 -9.18
N ARG A 84 -7.94 -2.19 -9.58
CA ARG A 84 -8.61 -1.88 -10.85
C ARG A 84 -9.01 -0.42 -10.98
N LYS A 85 -9.59 0.16 -9.92
CA LYS A 85 -9.96 1.58 -9.90
C LYS A 85 -8.75 2.48 -10.15
N PHE A 86 -7.64 2.23 -9.47
CA PHE A 86 -6.41 3.01 -9.66
C PHE A 86 -5.77 2.79 -11.03
N TYR A 87 -5.82 1.58 -11.59
CA TYR A 87 -5.44 1.31 -12.99
C TYR A 87 -6.23 2.20 -13.96
N ASN A 88 -7.55 2.24 -13.82
CA ASN A 88 -8.39 3.08 -14.67
C ASN A 88 -8.07 4.58 -14.50
N LEU A 89 -7.82 5.03 -13.27
CA LEU A 89 -7.45 6.43 -13.01
C LEU A 89 -6.13 6.82 -13.68
N VAL A 90 -5.10 5.95 -13.60
CA VAL A 90 -3.81 6.18 -14.29
C VAL A 90 -4.01 6.20 -15.80
N ARG A 91 -4.80 5.27 -16.35
CA ARG A 91 -5.10 5.21 -17.79
C ARG A 91 -5.79 6.48 -18.28
N VAL A 92 -6.80 6.97 -17.55
CA VAL A 92 -7.50 8.22 -17.89
C VAL A 92 -6.59 9.44 -17.77
N ALA A 93 -5.73 9.48 -16.74
CA ALA A 93 -4.74 10.54 -16.58
C ALA A 93 -3.75 10.57 -17.76
N ASN A 94 -3.26 9.40 -18.20
CA ASN A 94 -2.37 9.28 -19.35
C ASN A 94 -3.04 9.73 -20.65
N ILE A 95 -4.27 9.25 -20.93
CA ILE A 95 -5.04 9.68 -22.11
C ILE A 95 -5.23 11.20 -22.11
N SER A 96 -5.57 11.78 -20.96
CA SER A 96 -5.73 13.23 -20.84
C SER A 96 -4.42 14.00 -21.08
N ALA A 97 -3.29 13.43 -20.67
CA ALA A 97 -1.97 14.06 -20.81
C ALA A 97 -1.45 14.01 -22.26
N SER A 98 -1.87 13.01 -23.03
CA SER A 98 -1.54 12.87 -24.45
C SER A 98 -2.25 13.86 -25.37
N ALA A 99 -3.21 14.64 -24.87
CA ALA A 99 -3.84 15.70 -25.66
C ALA A 99 -2.80 16.79 -26.03
N PRO A 100 -2.84 17.34 -27.27
CA PRO A 100 -1.87 18.33 -27.73
C PRO A 100 -1.80 19.59 -26.84
N ASP A 101 -2.95 20.01 -26.33
CA ASP A 101 -3.17 21.20 -25.50
C ASP A 101 -3.06 20.94 -23.99
N ALA A 102 -2.74 19.70 -23.58
CA ALA A 102 -2.62 19.37 -22.16
C ALA A 102 -1.42 20.10 -21.53
N ALA A 103 -1.73 21.08 -20.68
CA ALA A 103 -0.75 21.84 -19.92
C ALA A 103 -0.06 20.96 -18.85
N PRO A 104 1.28 20.99 -18.72
CA PRO A 104 2.03 20.22 -17.73
C PRO A 104 1.54 20.43 -16.29
N GLU A 105 1.21 21.66 -15.90
CA GLU A 105 0.75 21.98 -14.54
C GLU A 105 -0.60 21.32 -14.22
N THR A 106 -1.53 21.29 -15.19
CA THR A 106 -2.80 20.56 -15.05
C THR A 106 -2.58 19.07 -14.86
N ILE A 107 -1.61 18.48 -15.55
CA ILE A 107 -1.24 17.07 -15.38
C ILE A 107 -0.67 16.84 -13.99
N LYS A 108 0.27 17.68 -13.51
CA LYS A 108 0.84 17.57 -12.16
C LYS A 108 -0.25 17.64 -11.08
N VAL A 109 -1.21 18.57 -11.19
CA VAL A 109 -2.35 18.68 -10.26
C VAL A 109 -3.19 17.40 -10.24
N LYS A 110 -3.47 16.80 -11.41
CA LYS A 110 -4.18 15.51 -11.50
C LYS A 110 -3.39 14.40 -10.81
N LEU A 111 -2.08 14.31 -11.01
CA LEU A 111 -1.24 13.30 -10.37
C LEU A 111 -1.13 13.50 -8.84
N ARG A 112 -1.07 14.74 -8.36
CA ARG A 112 -1.14 15.05 -6.92
C ARG A 112 -2.49 14.66 -6.31
N THR A 113 -3.58 14.89 -7.04
CA THR A 113 -4.92 14.42 -6.65
C THR A 113 -4.95 12.89 -6.54
N LEU A 114 -4.31 12.18 -7.48
CA LEU A 114 -4.19 10.73 -7.45
C LEU A 114 -3.42 10.24 -6.21
N GLN A 115 -2.31 10.90 -5.84
CA GLN A 115 -1.59 10.60 -4.59
C GLN A 115 -2.50 10.75 -3.36
N ALA A 116 -3.31 11.82 -3.29
CA ALA A 116 -4.25 12.02 -2.20
C ALA A 116 -5.31 10.91 -2.15
N GLN A 117 -5.82 10.46 -3.30
CA GLN A 117 -6.77 9.34 -3.39
C GLN A 117 -6.17 8.02 -2.91
N VAL A 118 -4.90 7.75 -3.25
CA VAL A 118 -4.17 6.57 -2.74
C VAL A 118 -4.00 6.67 -1.22
N ALA A 119 -3.59 7.82 -0.69
CA ALA A 119 -3.47 8.03 0.75
C ALA A 119 -4.80 7.80 1.48
N TYR A 120 -5.91 8.27 0.91
CA TYR A 120 -7.25 8.05 1.44
C TYR A 120 -7.66 6.57 1.44
N ALA A 121 -7.43 5.85 0.33
CA ALA A 121 -7.70 4.41 0.24
C ALA A 121 -6.88 3.61 1.28
N ARG A 122 -5.60 3.96 1.46
CA ARG A 122 -4.76 3.38 2.51
C ARG A 122 -5.32 3.68 3.91
N GLY A 123 -5.74 4.92 4.18
CA GLY A 123 -6.36 5.30 5.45
C GLY A 123 -7.64 4.50 5.76
N ARG A 124 -8.43 4.23 4.71
CA ARG A 124 -9.62 3.37 4.74
C ARG A 124 -9.31 1.87 4.83
N LYS A 125 -8.03 1.48 4.76
CA LYS A 125 -7.55 0.09 4.77
C LYS A 125 -8.15 -0.76 3.63
N THR A 126 -8.39 -0.14 2.48
CA THR A 126 -8.85 -0.82 1.25
C THR A 126 -7.68 -1.18 0.32
N ILE A 127 -6.48 -0.67 0.62
CA ILE A 127 -5.20 -1.05 0.02
C ILE A 127 -4.13 -1.20 1.11
N GLY A 128 -3.06 -1.92 0.82
CA GLY A 128 -1.91 -2.08 1.71
C GLY A 128 -0.91 -0.91 1.65
N ASP A 129 0.00 -0.87 2.62
CA ASP A 129 1.10 0.12 2.65
C ASP A 129 2.00 -0.01 1.41
N GLU A 130 2.26 -1.24 0.97
CA GLU A 130 3.08 -1.51 -0.22
C GLU A 130 2.52 -0.85 -1.49
N PHE A 131 1.19 -0.90 -1.68
CA PHE A 131 0.54 -0.25 -2.82
C PHE A 131 0.65 1.27 -2.76
N LYS A 132 0.50 1.85 -1.56
CA LYS A 132 0.69 3.30 -1.36
C LYS A 132 2.12 3.71 -1.69
N GLU A 133 3.10 2.98 -1.16
CA GLU A 133 4.51 3.28 -1.38
C GLU A 133 4.93 3.13 -2.84
N PHE A 134 4.40 2.12 -3.55
CA PHE A 134 4.56 1.98 -4.99
C PHE A 134 4.06 3.23 -5.73
N PHE A 135 2.82 3.65 -5.46
CA PHE A 135 2.22 4.82 -6.09
C PHE A 135 2.97 6.12 -5.77
N ASP A 136 3.38 6.32 -4.52
CA ASP A 136 4.12 7.51 -4.13
C ASP A 136 5.45 7.60 -4.86
N ALA A 137 6.22 6.50 -4.90
CA ALA A 137 7.50 6.45 -5.59
C ALA A 137 7.34 6.71 -7.10
N SER A 138 6.36 6.06 -7.73
CA SER A 138 6.10 6.23 -9.16
C SER A 138 5.63 7.64 -9.50
N LEU A 139 4.63 8.17 -8.78
CA LEU A 139 4.06 9.48 -9.08
C LEU A 139 5.04 10.62 -8.77
N ASN A 140 5.85 10.51 -7.71
CA ASN A 140 6.90 11.51 -7.43
C ASN A 140 7.93 11.56 -8.55
N LYS A 141 8.35 10.40 -9.07
CA LYS A 141 9.25 10.35 -10.23
C LYS A 141 8.63 10.98 -11.47
N VAL A 142 7.39 10.64 -11.80
CA VAL A 142 6.70 11.20 -12.97
C VAL A 142 6.60 12.72 -12.86
N ILE A 143 6.15 13.23 -11.71
CA ILE A 143 5.98 14.67 -11.45
C ILE A 143 7.32 15.42 -11.50
N GLY A 144 8.40 14.79 -11.05
CA GLY A 144 9.75 15.35 -11.04
C GLY A 144 10.52 15.17 -12.36
N SER A 145 9.93 14.56 -13.39
CA SER A 145 10.58 14.34 -14.67
C SER A 145 10.57 15.59 -15.55
N ASP A 146 11.66 15.84 -16.26
CA ASP A 146 11.76 16.89 -17.28
C ASP A 146 10.77 16.66 -18.44
N ASP A 147 10.48 15.39 -18.76
CA ASP A 147 9.47 15.00 -19.73
C ASP A 147 8.31 14.29 -19.04
N LEU A 148 7.46 15.10 -18.40
CA LEU A 148 6.29 14.66 -17.64
C LEU A 148 5.37 13.72 -18.45
N LYS A 149 5.10 14.05 -19.72
CA LYS A 149 4.16 13.30 -20.56
C LYS A 149 4.74 11.94 -20.92
N LYS A 150 6.00 11.89 -21.34
CA LYS A 150 6.69 10.62 -21.61
C LYS A 150 6.79 9.76 -20.36
N SER A 151 7.21 10.33 -19.23
CA SER A 151 7.35 9.60 -17.97
C SER A 151 6.02 9.02 -17.48
N LEU A 152 4.92 9.77 -17.62
CA LEU A 152 3.57 9.28 -17.32
C LEU A 152 3.15 8.14 -18.26
N GLY A 153 3.46 8.26 -19.56
CA GLY A 153 3.21 7.20 -20.54
C GLY A 153 3.95 5.91 -20.22
N GLU A 154 5.24 6.01 -19.89
CA GLU A 154 6.04 4.86 -19.47
C GLU A 154 5.49 4.22 -18.18
N PHE A 155 5.12 5.03 -17.18
CA PHE A 155 4.50 4.53 -15.96
C PHE A 155 3.17 3.82 -16.22
N ALA A 156 2.32 4.37 -17.09
CA ALA A 156 1.05 3.76 -17.45
C ALA A 156 1.25 2.38 -18.09
N THR A 157 2.23 2.25 -19.01
CA THR A 157 2.61 0.97 -19.62
C THR A 157 3.12 -0.04 -18.59
N PHE A 158 4.00 0.38 -17.69
CA PHE A 158 4.47 -0.47 -16.60
C PHE A 158 3.32 -0.94 -15.69
N PHE A 159 2.44 -0.01 -15.31
CA PHE A 159 1.34 -0.31 -14.40
C PHE A 159 0.29 -1.20 -15.04
N GLU A 160 0.10 -1.13 -16.36
CA GLU A 160 -0.72 -2.07 -17.12
C GLU A 160 -0.16 -3.50 -17.04
N SER A 161 1.16 -3.68 -17.23
CA SER A 161 1.81 -4.97 -17.09
C SER A 161 1.68 -5.52 -15.66
N LEU A 162 1.92 -4.69 -14.64
CA LEU A 162 1.74 -5.06 -13.24
C LEU A 162 0.29 -5.46 -12.94
N TYR A 163 -0.68 -4.67 -13.41
CA TYR A 163 -2.10 -4.96 -13.21
C TYR A 163 -2.51 -6.28 -13.89
N ALA A 164 -1.99 -6.58 -15.07
CA ALA A 164 -2.25 -7.83 -15.77
C ALA A 164 -1.76 -9.04 -14.95
N TYR A 165 -0.53 -9.00 -14.41
CA TYR A 165 -0.01 -10.07 -13.54
C TYR A 165 -0.76 -10.16 -12.22
N PHE A 166 -1.07 -9.02 -11.59
CA PHE A 166 -1.92 -8.99 -10.39
C PHE A 166 -3.25 -9.70 -10.67
N TYR A 167 -3.93 -9.34 -11.76
CA TYR A 167 -5.22 -9.91 -12.12
C TYR A 167 -5.10 -11.42 -12.39
N TYR A 168 -4.12 -11.84 -13.19
CA TYR A 168 -3.83 -13.24 -13.49
C TYR A 168 -3.69 -14.07 -12.20
N HIS A 169 -2.90 -13.60 -11.24
CA HIS A 169 -2.69 -14.32 -9.98
C HIS A 169 -3.86 -14.22 -8.99
N THR A 170 -4.77 -13.25 -9.15
CA THR A 170 -6.02 -13.20 -8.38
C THR A 170 -7.09 -14.14 -8.91
N GLU A 171 -7.13 -14.42 -10.23
CA GLU A 171 -8.10 -15.33 -10.85
C GLU A 171 -7.66 -16.79 -10.77
N VAL A 172 -6.37 -17.09 -11.03
CA VAL A 172 -5.84 -18.46 -11.02
C VAL A 172 -5.86 -19.11 -9.63
N LYS A 173 -5.97 -18.32 -8.55
CA LYS A 173 -6.08 -18.81 -7.17
C LYS A 173 -7.53 -19.07 -6.71
N ARG A 174 -8.52 -18.95 -7.60
CA ARG A 174 -9.92 -19.38 -7.36
C ARG A 174 -10.15 -20.78 -7.92
#